data_AF-A0AAP9YHD7-F1
#
_entry.id   AF-A0AAP9YHD7-F1
#
_cell.length_a   1.000
_cell.length_b   1.000
_cell.length_c   1.000
_cell.angle_alpha   90.00
_cell.angle_beta   90.00
_cell.angle_gamma   90.00
#
_symmetry.space_group_name_H-M   'P 1'
#
loop_
_entity.id
_entity.type
_entity.pdbx_description
1 polymer ?
#
loop_
_entity_poly.entity_id
_entity_poly.type
_entity_poly.pdbx_seq_one_letter_code
_entity_poly.pdbx_strand_id
1 'polypeptide(L)'
;MVIIEGLVRNAGHKVAYAMAGERRVYAGNAYAAERTSARPGQQRGPVVWVECALADRAVPRDLVVDHHHAGDPGFSMPAERFWEGASLGQVCTLLGIEPTRELRLAAAADHCLNAAYLGRCPGITAQQMRAWRLASRAAWQKIAPELLAERIEAGIAQLRTLGRLRIGGFEFANALDRQIPEVAEASAILGVAVMYSLAEPRSGRIKVGALNGSPEMLEAWMAFARDVLDLADVYGSPLRGYAGGYLREGATAG
;
A
#
# COMPACT_ATOMS: atom_id res chain seq x y z
N MET A 1 -9.88 -3.35 -1.98
CA MET A 1 -11.31 -3.33 -1.55
C MET A 1 -12.35 -3.86 -2.54
N VAL A 2 -12.51 -3.33 -3.76
CA VAL A 2 -13.62 -3.76 -4.67
C VAL A 2 -13.63 -5.27 -4.93
N ILE A 3 -12.46 -5.86 -5.20
CA ILE A 3 -12.31 -7.31 -5.42
C ILE A 3 -12.79 -8.09 -4.20
N ILE A 4 -12.28 -7.75 -3.01
CA ILE A 4 -12.65 -8.39 -1.74
C ILE A 4 -14.16 -8.33 -1.52
N GLU A 5 -14.79 -7.17 -1.70
CA GLU A 5 -16.24 -7.04 -1.50
C GLU A 5 -17.05 -7.89 -2.48
N GLY A 6 -16.60 -8.00 -3.73
CA GLY A 6 -17.21 -8.88 -4.74
C GLY A 6 -17.16 -10.35 -4.32
N LEU A 7 -15.99 -10.82 -3.88
CA LEU A 7 -15.81 -12.21 -3.41
C LEU A 7 -16.70 -12.52 -2.20
N VAL A 8 -16.73 -11.62 -1.21
CA VAL A 8 -17.55 -11.77 0.01
C VAL A 8 -19.04 -11.86 -0.34
N ARG A 9 -19.54 -10.99 -1.23
CA ARG A 9 -20.94 -11.02 -1.67
C ARG A 9 -21.27 -12.28 -2.47
N ASN A 10 -20.37 -12.71 -3.37
CA ASN A 10 -20.57 -13.92 -4.17
C ASN A 10 -20.59 -15.18 -3.31
N ALA A 11 -19.86 -15.20 -2.20
CA ALA A 11 -19.91 -16.26 -1.19
C ALA A 11 -21.17 -16.19 -0.29
N GLY A 12 -22.10 -15.25 -0.53
CA GLY A 12 -23.36 -15.14 0.20
C GLY A 12 -23.26 -14.38 1.53
N HIS A 13 -22.12 -13.75 1.83
CA HIS A 13 -21.95 -12.95 3.05
C HIS A 13 -22.35 -11.49 2.85
N LYS A 14 -22.68 -10.83 3.95
CA LYS A 14 -23.01 -9.40 3.97
C LYS A 14 -21.75 -8.56 4.18
N VAL A 15 -21.66 -7.46 3.44
CA VAL A 15 -20.63 -6.44 3.64
C VAL A 15 -21.24 -5.27 4.39
N ALA A 16 -20.64 -4.92 5.53
CA ALA A 16 -20.86 -3.65 6.23
C ALA A 16 -19.61 -2.79 6.13
N TYR A 17 -19.76 -1.49 6.29
CA TYR A 17 -18.67 -0.53 6.15
C TYR A 17 -18.35 0.12 7.48
N ALA A 18 -17.06 0.34 7.75
CA ALA A 18 -16.62 1.26 8.78
C ALA A 18 -16.92 2.70 8.35
N MET A 19 -17.45 3.51 9.26
CA MET A 19 -17.99 4.85 8.99
C MET A 19 -17.34 5.90 9.89
N ALA A 20 -17.06 7.08 9.33
CA ALA A 20 -16.70 8.30 10.06
C ALA A 20 -17.72 9.38 9.69
N GLY A 21 -18.51 9.85 10.67
CA GLY A 21 -19.72 10.61 10.38
C GLY A 21 -20.66 9.82 9.46
N GLU A 22 -21.19 10.46 8.42
CA GLU A 22 -22.12 9.84 7.47
C GLU A 22 -21.45 9.11 6.31
N ARG A 23 -20.11 9.11 6.26
CA ARG A 23 -19.34 8.59 5.12
C ARG A 23 -18.58 7.33 5.50
N ARG A 24 -18.42 6.45 4.52
CA ARG A 24 -17.50 5.31 4.61
C ARG A 24 -16.07 5.82 4.77
N VAL A 25 -15.30 5.18 5.65
CA VAL A 25 -13.86 5.44 5.79
C VAL A 25 -13.08 5.11 4.50
N TYR A 26 -11.94 5.76 4.33
CA TYR A 26 -10.94 5.43 3.31
C TYR A 26 -9.65 4.97 3.99
N ALA A 27 -8.67 4.51 3.21
CA ALA A 27 -7.43 3.95 3.74
C ALA A 27 -6.76 4.82 4.82
N GLY A 28 -6.74 6.14 4.64
CA GLY A 28 -6.12 7.08 5.60
C GLY A 28 -6.88 7.30 6.91
N ASN A 29 -8.13 6.85 7.05
CA ASN A 29 -8.88 6.94 8.31
C ASN A 29 -9.60 5.64 8.70
N ALA A 30 -9.19 4.51 8.12
CA ALA A 30 -9.89 3.23 8.28
C ALA A 30 -9.94 2.69 9.72
N TYR A 31 -9.05 3.16 10.58
CA TYR A 31 -8.94 2.78 11.99
C TYR A 31 -9.47 3.84 12.95
N ALA A 32 -9.96 4.96 12.40
CA ALA A 32 -10.62 6.03 13.13
C ALA A 32 -12.14 5.99 12.94
N ALA A 33 -12.70 4.82 12.60
CA ALA A 33 -14.13 4.68 12.40
C ALA A 33 -14.90 4.80 13.71
N GLU A 34 -16.03 5.49 13.68
CA GLU A 34 -16.89 5.73 14.85
C GLU A 34 -17.95 4.64 14.98
N ARG A 35 -18.37 4.05 13.85
CA ARG A 35 -19.41 3.02 13.81
C ARG A 35 -19.29 2.15 12.57
N THR A 36 -20.11 1.10 12.52
CA THR A 36 -20.34 0.33 11.30
C THR A 36 -21.67 0.72 10.65
N SER A 37 -21.80 0.47 9.35
CA SER A 37 -23.06 0.63 8.61
C SER A 37 -24.06 -0.52 8.84
N ALA A 38 -23.70 -1.53 9.63
CA ALA A 38 -24.57 -2.65 9.93
C ALA A 38 -25.71 -2.20 10.85
N ARG A 39 -26.94 -2.61 10.58
CA ARG A 39 -28.06 -2.33 11.49
C ARG A 39 -27.99 -3.26 12.70
N PRO A 40 -28.30 -2.77 13.91
CA PRO A 40 -28.41 -3.62 15.10
C PRO A 40 -29.32 -4.83 14.86
N GLY A 41 -28.91 -6.01 15.35
CA GLY A 41 -29.67 -7.26 15.21
C GLY A 41 -29.62 -7.92 13.83
N GLN A 42 -28.95 -7.33 12.83
CA GLN A 42 -28.77 -7.98 11.51
C GLN A 42 -27.55 -8.89 11.42
N GLN A 43 -26.64 -8.80 12.40
CA GLN A 43 -25.47 -9.67 12.48
C GLN A 43 -25.92 -11.08 12.87
N ARG A 44 -25.59 -12.06 12.01
CA ARG A 44 -25.73 -13.48 12.31
C ARG A 44 -24.35 -14.11 12.15
N GLY A 45 -23.75 -14.55 13.26
CA GLY A 45 -22.42 -15.15 13.27
C GLY A 45 -21.27 -14.16 13.53
N PRO A 46 -20.01 -14.65 13.38
CA PRO A 46 -18.82 -13.87 13.67
C PRO A 46 -18.63 -12.72 12.68
N VAL A 47 -18.05 -11.62 13.14
CA VAL A 47 -17.66 -10.47 12.31
C VAL A 47 -16.20 -10.59 11.94
N VAL A 48 -15.90 -10.40 10.66
CA VAL A 48 -14.53 -10.33 10.14
C VAL A 48 -14.21 -8.87 9.83
N TRP A 49 -13.17 -8.35 10.47
CA TRP A 49 -12.67 -7.00 10.24
C TRP A 49 -11.65 -7.03 9.12
N VAL A 50 -11.91 -6.29 8.04
CA VAL A 50 -11.03 -6.25 6.87
C VAL A 50 -10.45 -4.84 6.74
N GLU A 51 -9.15 -4.68 6.97
CA GLU A 51 -8.39 -3.42 6.80
C GLU A 51 -8.99 -2.20 7.54
N CYS A 52 -9.69 -2.43 8.66
CA CYS A 52 -10.33 -1.38 9.45
C CYS A 52 -10.58 -1.79 10.89
N ALA A 53 -10.89 -0.79 11.72
CA ALA A 53 -11.27 -0.94 13.12
C ALA A 53 -12.13 0.25 13.59
N LEU A 54 -12.91 0.06 14.66
CA LEU A 54 -13.50 1.18 15.40
C LEU A 54 -12.46 1.84 16.30
N ALA A 55 -12.50 3.16 16.39
CA ALA A 55 -11.57 3.97 17.17
C ALA A 55 -11.65 3.66 18.67
N ASP A 56 -12.86 3.46 19.19
CA ASP A 56 -13.14 3.19 20.61
C ASP A 56 -12.87 1.73 21.02
N ARG A 57 -12.60 0.86 20.04
CA ARG A 57 -12.44 -0.60 20.22
C ARG A 57 -13.63 -1.26 20.96
N ALA A 58 -14.81 -0.65 20.91
CA ALA A 58 -15.99 -1.15 21.64
C ALA A 58 -16.48 -2.50 21.10
N VAL A 59 -16.15 -2.82 19.85
CA VAL A 59 -16.45 -4.13 19.24
C VAL A 59 -15.17 -4.95 19.12
N PRO A 60 -15.12 -6.17 19.70
CA PRO A 60 -13.97 -7.06 19.57
C PRO A 60 -13.60 -7.35 18.12
N ARG A 61 -12.29 -7.44 17.86
CA ARG A 61 -11.70 -7.80 16.57
C ARG A 61 -11.17 -9.24 16.62
N ASP A 62 -12.06 -10.21 16.86
CA ASP A 62 -11.65 -11.61 17.04
C ASP A 62 -11.17 -12.25 15.73
N LEU A 63 -11.78 -11.87 14.60
CA LEU A 63 -11.33 -12.26 13.25
C LEU A 63 -10.88 -11.02 12.48
N VAL A 64 -9.59 -10.96 12.18
CA VAL A 64 -8.95 -9.84 11.48
C VAL A 64 -8.34 -10.33 10.18
N VAL A 65 -8.57 -9.55 9.13
CA VAL A 65 -7.91 -9.66 7.84
C VAL A 65 -7.23 -8.34 7.55
N ASP A 66 -5.92 -8.29 7.71
CA ASP A 66 -5.18 -7.03 7.68
C ASP A 66 -3.66 -7.23 7.55
N HIS A 67 -2.97 -6.14 7.21
CA HIS A 67 -1.52 -6.07 7.02
C HIS A 67 -0.96 -4.65 7.15
N HIS A 68 -1.72 -3.69 7.69
CA HIS A 68 -1.32 -2.28 7.73
C HIS A 68 -0.58 -1.89 9.02
N HIS A 69 -0.81 -2.58 10.14
CA HIS A 69 -0.24 -2.27 11.44
C HIS A 69 0.55 -3.44 12.03
N ALA A 70 1.57 -3.12 12.84
CA ALA A 70 2.26 -4.11 13.63
C ALA A 70 1.27 -4.90 14.50
N GLY A 71 1.35 -6.23 14.41
CA GLY A 71 0.41 -7.15 15.05
C GLY A 71 -0.73 -7.63 14.14
N ASP A 72 -0.98 -6.98 13.01
CA ASP A 72 -1.92 -7.49 12.01
C ASP A 72 -1.36 -8.78 11.35
N PRO A 73 -2.23 -9.76 10.99
CA PRO A 73 -1.79 -11.08 10.52
C PRO A 73 -0.79 -11.05 9.35
N GLY A 74 -0.98 -10.11 8.42
CA GLY A 74 -0.17 -10.00 7.21
C GLY A 74 1.00 -9.02 7.27
N PHE A 75 1.13 -8.24 8.35
CA PHE A 75 2.02 -7.08 8.40
C PHE A 75 3.49 -7.43 8.21
N SER A 76 3.95 -8.49 8.88
CA SER A 76 5.34 -8.95 8.85
C SER A 76 5.58 -10.11 7.88
N MET A 77 4.60 -10.46 7.04
CA MET A 77 4.78 -11.55 6.10
C MET A 77 5.80 -11.16 5.01
N PRO A 78 6.76 -12.03 4.68
CA PRO A 78 7.71 -11.78 3.60
C PRO A 78 7.06 -11.97 2.22
N ALA A 79 7.74 -11.52 1.17
CA ALA A 79 7.22 -11.58 -0.21
C ALA A 79 6.96 -13.03 -0.70
N GLU A 80 7.67 -14.01 -0.17
CA GLU A 80 7.48 -15.42 -0.46
C GLU A 80 6.11 -15.93 0.03
N ARG A 81 5.56 -15.24 1.04
CA ARG A 81 4.25 -15.50 1.66
C ARG A 81 3.26 -14.37 1.39
N PHE A 82 3.40 -13.69 0.25
CA PHE A 82 2.53 -12.56 -0.10
C PHE A 82 1.04 -12.93 -0.11
N TRP A 83 0.69 -14.19 -0.38
CA TRP A 83 -0.70 -14.62 -0.39
C TRP A 83 -1.29 -14.59 1.01
N GLU A 84 -0.60 -15.16 2.00
CA GLU A 84 -1.02 -15.07 3.41
C GLU A 84 -0.85 -13.65 3.96
N GLY A 85 0.11 -12.90 3.43
CA GLY A 85 0.37 -11.51 3.80
C GLY A 85 -0.70 -10.53 3.34
N ALA A 86 -1.27 -10.70 2.15
CA ALA A 86 -2.25 -9.78 1.61
C ALA A 86 -3.64 -10.04 2.19
N SER A 87 -4.38 -8.97 2.51
CA SER A 87 -5.79 -9.08 2.94
C SER A 87 -6.65 -9.85 1.94
N LEU A 88 -6.37 -9.72 0.64
CA LEU A 88 -7.07 -10.47 -0.40
C LEU A 88 -6.90 -11.99 -0.24
N GLY A 89 -5.67 -12.45 -0.01
CA GLY A 89 -5.41 -13.88 0.15
C GLY A 89 -5.95 -14.41 1.48
N GLN A 90 -5.86 -13.63 2.56
CA GLN A 90 -6.49 -13.95 3.85
C GLN A 90 -8.01 -14.11 3.72
N VAL A 91 -8.71 -13.20 3.02
CA VAL A 91 -10.15 -13.34 2.74
C VAL A 91 -10.43 -14.61 1.94
N CYS A 92 -9.67 -14.87 0.87
CA CYS A 92 -9.89 -16.06 0.05
C CYS A 92 -9.72 -17.35 0.87
N THR A 93 -8.70 -17.42 1.73
CA THR A 93 -8.50 -18.55 2.64
C THR A 93 -9.68 -18.74 3.59
N LEU A 94 -10.20 -17.67 4.20
CA LEU A 94 -11.38 -17.75 5.08
C LEU A 94 -12.63 -18.23 4.36
N LEU A 95 -12.79 -17.87 3.08
CA LEU A 95 -13.94 -18.25 2.27
C LEU A 95 -13.76 -19.58 1.52
N GLY A 96 -12.61 -20.25 1.66
CA GLY A 96 -12.29 -21.47 0.91
C GLY A 96 -12.23 -21.25 -0.61
N ILE A 97 -11.84 -20.05 -1.04
CA ILE A 97 -11.73 -19.68 -2.46
C ILE A 97 -10.31 -20.01 -2.94
N GLU A 98 -10.25 -20.86 -3.95
CA GLU A 98 -8.98 -21.22 -4.60
C GLU A 98 -8.33 -20.01 -5.30
N PRO A 99 -7.00 -19.82 -5.16
CA PRO A 99 -6.30 -18.68 -5.71
C PRO A 99 -6.22 -18.76 -7.24
N THR A 100 -6.93 -17.87 -7.93
CA THR A 100 -6.70 -17.66 -9.37
C THR A 100 -5.42 -16.85 -9.59
N ARG A 101 -4.86 -16.93 -10.81
CA ARG A 101 -3.68 -16.13 -11.19
C ARG A 101 -3.91 -14.63 -11.02
N GLU A 102 -5.09 -14.14 -11.38
CA GLU A 102 -5.44 -12.72 -11.25
C GLU A 102 -5.47 -12.28 -9.78
N LEU A 103 -6.07 -13.08 -8.90
CA LEU A 103 -6.08 -12.80 -7.46
C LEU A 103 -4.67 -12.78 -6.87
N ARG A 104 -3.79 -13.70 -7.30
CA ARG A 104 -2.38 -13.69 -6.87
C ARG A 104 -1.63 -12.45 -7.35
N LEU A 105 -1.85 -12.01 -8.60
CA LEU A 105 -1.25 -10.76 -9.11
C LEU A 105 -1.73 -9.55 -8.30
N ALA A 106 -3.04 -9.48 -8.00
CA ALA A 106 -3.59 -8.42 -7.18
C ALA A 106 -3.02 -8.42 -5.76
N ALA A 107 -2.93 -9.58 -5.12
CA ALA A 107 -2.34 -9.74 -3.79
C ALA A 107 -0.87 -9.32 -3.74
N ALA A 108 -0.06 -9.74 -4.72
CA ALA A 108 1.36 -9.38 -4.79
C ALA A 108 1.57 -7.87 -5.04
N ALA A 109 0.74 -7.26 -5.89
CA ALA A 109 0.82 -5.83 -6.19
C ALA A 109 0.46 -4.93 -5.00
N ASP A 110 -0.46 -5.39 -4.15
CA ASP A 110 -0.92 -4.69 -2.96
C ASP A 110 0.04 -4.89 -1.77
N HIS A 111 0.53 -6.12 -1.59
CA HIS A 111 1.39 -6.46 -0.46
C HIS A 111 2.86 -6.06 -0.65
N CYS A 112 3.44 -6.37 -1.81
CA CYS A 112 4.89 -6.29 -2.05
C CYS A 112 5.26 -6.05 -3.53
N LEU A 113 4.78 -4.95 -4.12
CA LEU A 113 4.91 -4.66 -5.56
C LEU A 113 6.34 -4.79 -6.11
N ASN A 114 7.34 -4.22 -5.41
CA ASN A 114 8.73 -4.29 -5.85
C ASN A 114 9.26 -5.72 -5.83
N ALA A 115 8.98 -6.49 -4.79
CA ALA A 115 9.36 -7.90 -4.72
C ALA A 115 8.73 -8.71 -5.87
N ALA A 116 7.50 -8.39 -6.27
CA ALA A 116 6.85 -9.00 -7.42
C ALA A 116 7.55 -8.68 -8.74
N TYR A 117 7.98 -7.42 -8.94
CA TYR A 117 8.78 -7.03 -10.10
C TYR A 117 10.17 -7.66 -10.12
N LEU A 118 10.75 -7.91 -8.95
CA LEU A 118 12.04 -8.60 -8.80
C LEU A 118 11.92 -10.13 -8.84
N GLY A 119 10.73 -10.69 -9.09
CA GLY A 119 10.51 -12.13 -9.19
C GLY A 119 10.63 -12.89 -7.87
N ARG A 120 10.48 -12.21 -6.72
CA ARG A 120 10.56 -12.82 -5.38
C ARG A 120 9.23 -13.42 -4.90
N CYS A 121 8.13 -13.11 -5.57
CA CYS A 121 6.80 -13.67 -5.28
C CYS A 121 6.59 -15.02 -5.99
N PRO A 122 6.38 -16.14 -5.27
CA PRO A 122 6.24 -17.46 -5.88
C PRO A 122 5.09 -17.53 -6.89
N GLY A 123 5.43 -17.98 -8.11
CA GLY A 123 4.50 -18.13 -9.22
C GLY A 123 4.12 -16.83 -9.94
N ILE A 124 4.77 -15.70 -9.62
CA ILE A 124 4.56 -14.40 -10.27
C ILE A 124 5.85 -13.96 -10.95
N THR A 125 5.80 -13.77 -12.27
CA THR A 125 6.93 -13.20 -13.02
C THR A 125 6.80 -11.69 -13.18
N ALA A 126 7.95 -11.01 -13.36
CA ALA A 126 7.98 -9.58 -13.63
C ALA A 126 7.15 -9.19 -14.87
N GLN A 127 7.18 -10.03 -15.92
CA GLN A 127 6.41 -9.82 -17.14
C GLN A 127 4.90 -9.91 -16.89
N GLN A 128 4.46 -10.92 -16.13
CA GLN A 128 3.06 -11.06 -15.75
C GLN A 128 2.59 -9.88 -14.90
N MET A 129 3.39 -9.50 -13.90
CA MET A 129 3.10 -8.34 -13.05
C MET A 129 2.98 -7.07 -13.89
N ARG A 130 3.95 -6.81 -14.78
CA ARG A 130 3.95 -5.63 -15.65
C ARG A 130 2.73 -5.56 -16.55
N ALA A 131 2.41 -6.66 -17.24
CA ALA A 131 1.25 -6.71 -18.14
C ALA A 131 -0.06 -6.48 -17.37
N TRP A 132 -0.22 -7.12 -16.22
CA TRP A 132 -1.40 -6.98 -15.39
C TRP A 132 -1.53 -5.59 -14.76
N ARG A 133 -0.43 -5.02 -14.23
CA ARG A 133 -0.41 -3.66 -13.67
C ARG A 133 -0.78 -2.62 -14.71
N LEU A 134 -0.25 -2.75 -15.93
CA LEU A 134 -0.57 -1.85 -17.02
C LEU A 134 -2.07 -1.88 -17.34
N ALA A 135 -2.62 -3.07 -17.58
CA ALA A 135 -4.04 -3.22 -17.92
C ALA A 135 -4.96 -2.77 -16.78
N SER A 136 -4.73 -3.26 -15.56
CA SER A 136 -5.58 -2.96 -14.40
C SER A 136 -5.56 -1.48 -14.02
N ARG A 137 -4.39 -0.84 -14.02
CA ARG A 137 -4.28 0.59 -13.68
C ARG A 137 -4.79 1.48 -14.80
N ALA A 138 -4.57 1.14 -16.08
CA ALA A 138 -5.12 1.91 -17.19
C ALA A 138 -6.66 1.91 -17.14
N ALA A 139 -7.26 0.75 -16.91
CA ALA A 139 -8.70 0.61 -16.71
C ALA A 139 -9.21 1.44 -15.51
N TRP A 140 -8.52 1.38 -14.36
CA TRP A 140 -8.90 2.15 -13.17
C TRP A 140 -8.76 3.67 -13.37
N GLN A 141 -7.68 4.12 -14.02
CA GLN A 141 -7.43 5.53 -14.35
C GLN A 141 -8.30 6.02 -15.52
N LYS A 142 -8.99 5.13 -16.22
CA LYS A 142 -9.76 5.41 -17.44
C LYS A 142 -8.92 6.08 -18.54
N ILE A 143 -7.71 5.56 -18.74
CA ILE A 143 -6.80 6.01 -19.80
C ILE A 143 -6.40 4.82 -20.69
N ALA A 144 -5.86 5.13 -21.88
CA ALA A 144 -5.30 4.12 -22.77
C ALA A 144 -4.08 3.44 -22.11
N PRO A 145 -3.93 2.11 -22.22
CA PRO A 145 -2.75 1.39 -21.74
C PRO A 145 -1.43 1.95 -22.29
N GLU A 146 -1.43 2.41 -23.54
CA GLU A 146 -0.26 2.97 -24.23
C GLU A 146 0.21 4.25 -23.54
N LEU A 147 -0.74 5.13 -23.18
CA LEU A 147 -0.43 6.37 -22.46
C LEU A 147 0.14 6.08 -21.06
N LEU A 148 -0.38 5.08 -20.36
CA LEU A 148 0.18 4.68 -19.06
C LEU A 148 1.58 4.09 -19.23
N ALA A 149 1.82 3.29 -20.27
CA ALA A 149 3.13 2.74 -20.57
C ALA A 149 4.15 3.85 -20.85
N GLU A 150 3.79 4.86 -21.67
CA GLU A 150 4.63 6.03 -21.93
C GLU A 150 5.00 6.79 -20.65
N ARG A 151 4.03 6.99 -19.74
CA ARG A 151 4.28 7.63 -18.44
C ARG A 151 5.25 6.83 -17.57
N ILE A 152 5.08 5.50 -17.52
CA ILE A 152 5.97 4.62 -16.77
C ILE A 152 7.39 4.68 -17.36
N GLU A 153 7.54 4.60 -18.68
CA GLU A 153 8.84 4.69 -19.35
C GLU A 153 9.51 6.06 -19.14
N ALA A 154 8.74 7.15 -19.19
CA ALA A 154 9.24 8.48 -18.85
C ALA A 154 9.71 8.55 -17.40
N GLY A 155 8.97 7.97 -16.45
CA GLY A 155 9.35 7.85 -15.05
C GLY A 155 10.65 7.05 -14.85
N ILE A 156 10.79 5.92 -15.55
CA ILE A 156 12.01 5.09 -15.55
C ILE A 156 13.20 5.88 -16.08
N ALA A 157 13.04 6.58 -17.20
CA ALA A 157 14.09 7.38 -17.81
C ALA A 157 14.55 8.50 -16.85
N GLN A 158 13.62 9.21 -16.21
CA GLN A 158 13.96 10.25 -15.24
C GLN A 158 14.62 9.68 -13.98
N LEU A 159 14.12 8.57 -13.41
CA LEU A 159 14.73 7.95 -12.22
C LEU A 159 16.19 7.54 -12.43
N ARG A 160 16.55 7.14 -13.66
CA ARG A 160 17.93 6.78 -13.99
C ARG A 160 18.90 7.96 -13.96
N THR A 161 18.42 9.18 -14.16
CA THR A 161 19.27 10.39 -14.22
C THR A 161 19.31 11.17 -12.90
N LEU A 162 18.50 10.77 -11.91
CA LEU A 162 18.50 11.43 -10.61
C LEU A 162 19.83 11.24 -9.89
N GLY A 163 20.26 12.30 -9.21
CA GLY A 163 21.33 12.21 -8.21
C GLY A 163 20.95 11.28 -7.06
N ARG A 164 21.96 10.84 -6.31
CA ARG A 164 21.79 9.98 -5.13
C ARG A 164 21.95 10.80 -3.86
N LEU A 165 21.05 10.57 -2.90
CA LEU A 165 21.22 11.01 -1.51
C LEU A 165 21.70 9.84 -0.67
N ARG A 166 22.69 10.09 0.19
CA ARG A 166 23.22 9.09 1.11
C ARG A 166 22.60 9.26 2.49
N ILE A 167 21.88 8.24 2.98
CA ILE A 167 21.22 8.23 4.30
C ILE A 167 21.60 6.95 5.02
N GLY A 168 22.15 7.07 6.23
CA GLY A 168 22.56 5.91 7.04
C GLY A 168 23.51 4.95 6.32
N GLY A 169 24.32 5.46 5.38
CA GLY A 169 25.23 4.65 4.57
C GLY A 169 24.64 4.10 3.26
N PHE A 170 23.34 4.27 3.02
CA PHE A 170 22.63 3.76 1.85
C PHE A 170 22.27 4.86 0.85
N GLU A 171 22.09 4.49 -0.42
CA GLU A 171 21.77 5.44 -1.49
C GLU A 171 20.29 5.41 -1.89
N PHE A 172 19.69 6.58 -2.01
CA PHE A 172 18.34 6.78 -2.53
C PHE A 172 18.38 7.64 -3.79
N ALA A 173 17.62 7.27 -4.82
CA ALA A 173 17.31 8.19 -5.91
C ALA A 173 16.61 9.43 -5.34
N ASN A 174 17.13 10.61 -5.64
CA ASN A 174 16.58 11.85 -5.10
C ASN A 174 15.49 12.43 -6.02
N ALA A 175 14.24 12.07 -5.76
CA ALA A 175 13.07 12.67 -6.40
C ALA A 175 12.37 13.69 -5.48
N LEU A 176 13.04 14.21 -4.45
CA LEU A 176 12.51 15.32 -3.67
C LEU A 176 12.31 16.53 -4.59
N ASP A 177 11.14 17.17 -4.44
CA ASP A 177 10.71 18.38 -5.16
C ASP A 177 10.67 18.24 -6.69
N ARG A 178 10.64 17.00 -7.16
CA ARG A 178 10.49 16.65 -8.58
C ARG A 178 9.25 15.82 -8.79
N GLN A 179 8.43 16.22 -9.76
CA GLN A 179 7.32 15.38 -10.21
C GLN A 179 7.84 14.33 -11.20
N ILE A 180 8.12 13.15 -10.67
CA ILE A 180 8.47 11.98 -11.49
C ILE A 180 7.17 11.22 -11.84
N PRO A 181 6.82 11.08 -13.13
CA PRO A 181 5.66 10.30 -13.53
C PRO A 181 5.75 8.87 -13.01
N GLU A 182 4.66 8.37 -12.43
CA GLU A 182 4.56 6.97 -12.01
C GLU A 182 5.73 6.49 -11.12
N VAL A 183 6.28 7.37 -10.28
CA VAL A 183 7.50 7.12 -9.48
C VAL A 183 7.48 5.80 -8.70
N ALA A 184 6.34 5.43 -8.12
CA ALA A 184 6.19 4.20 -7.37
C ALA A 184 6.29 2.96 -8.28
N GLU A 185 5.69 3.01 -9.48
CA GLU A 185 5.77 1.92 -10.46
C GLU A 185 7.18 1.82 -11.04
N ALA A 186 7.73 2.96 -11.48
CA ALA A 186 9.02 3.02 -12.14
C ALA A 186 10.16 2.58 -11.22
N SER A 187 10.16 3.02 -9.95
CA SER A 187 11.14 2.57 -8.96
C SER A 187 10.98 1.09 -8.60
N ALA A 188 9.74 0.58 -8.54
CA ALA A 188 9.49 -0.83 -8.25
C ALA A 188 9.99 -1.73 -9.40
N ILE A 189 9.78 -1.33 -10.65
CA ILE A 189 10.31 -2.00 -11.85
C ILE A 189 11.84 -2.00 -11.86
N LEU A 190 12.46 -0.87 -11.51
CA LEU A 190 13.92 -0.74 -11.51
C LEU A 190 14.61 -1.43 -10.33
N GLY A 191 13.88 -1.74 -9.26
CA GLY A 191 14.50 -2.22 -8.03
C GLY A 191 15.36 -1.15 -7.34
N VAL A 192 15.02 0.13 -7.53
CA VAL A 192 15.80 1.25 -7.03
C VAL A 192 15.05 1.94 -5.90
N ALA A 193 15.73 2.11 -4.77
CA ALA A 193 15.19 2.89 -3.67
C ALA A 193 15.11 4.38 -4.07
N VAL A 194 13.99 5.02 -3.77
CA VAL A 194 13.73 6.43 -4.12
C VAL A 194 13.14 7.18 -2.94
N MET A 195 13.60 8.41 -2.74
CA MET A 195 12.94 9.41 -1.90
C MET A 195 12.11 10.36 -2.74
N TYR A 196 10.89 10.67 -2.31
CA TYR A 196 9.97 11.54 -3.03
C TYR A 196 9.18 12.44 -2.08
N SER A 197 8.71 13.57 -2.59
CA SER A 197 7.71 14.42 -1.93
C SER A 197 6.43 14.49 -2.77
N LEU A 198 5.28 14.53 -2.09
CA LEU A 198 3.97 14.63 -2.74
C LEU A 198 3.00 15.39 -1.84
N ALA A 199 2.33 16.41 -2.39
CA ALA A 199 1.21 17.06 -1.72
C ALA A 199 0.03 16.08 -1.63
N GLU A 200 -0.47 15.83 -0.42
CA GLU A 200 -1.65 15.00 -0.21
C GLU A 200 -2.92 15.81 -0.55
N PRO A 201 -3.72 15.42 -1.57
CA PRO A 201 -4.80 16.27 -2.07
C PRO A 201 -5.90 16.59 -1.05
N ARG A 202 -6.03 15.79 0.01
CA ARG A 202 -7.13 15.91 1.00
C ARG A 202 -6.76 16.79 2.19
N SER A 203 -5.58 16.59 2.76
CA SER A 203 -5.11 17.39 3.90
C SER A 203 -4.30 18.61 3.47
N GLY A 204 -3.80 18.65 2.24
CA GLY A 204 -2.83 19.65 1.79
C GLY A 204 -1.43 19.48 2.37
N ARG A 205 -1.23 18.52 3.30
CA ARG A 205 0.08 18.24 3.89
C ARG A 205 1.03 17.69 2.83
N ILE A 206 2.29 18.04 2.93
CA ILE A 206 3.34 17.47 2.06
C ILE A 206 3.83 16.18 2.71
N LYS A 207 3.59 15.06 2.03
CA LYS A 207 4.17 13.77 2.37
C LYS A 207 5.59 13.70 1.82
N VAL A 208 6.53 13.24 2.64
CA VAL A 208 7.86 12.81 2.21
C VAL A 208 7.96 11.32 2.46
N GLY A 209 8.45 10.55 1.49
CA GLY A 209 8.51 9.10 1.63
C GLY A 209 9.70 8.46 0.94
N ALA A 210 9.93 7.21 1.31
CA ALA A 210 10.89 6.32 0.68
C ALA A 210 10.18 5.05 0.20
N LEU A 211 10.57 4.58 -0.99
CA LEU A 211 10.06 3.33 -1.58
C LEU A 211 11.22 2.41 -1.96
N ASN A 212 10.95 1.11 -1.96
CA ASN A 212 11.76 0.04 -2.55
C ASN A 212 13.20 -0.09 -2.03
N GLY A 213 13.46 0.38 -0.80
CA GLY A 213 14.68 0.07 -0.07
C GLY A 213 14.62 -1.29 0.62
N SER A 214 15.77 -1.82 1.03
CA SER A 214 15.82 -2.96 1.97
C SER A 214 15.24 -2.57 3.33
N PRO A 215 14.95 -3.53 4.22
CA PRO A 215 14.51 -3.23 5.58
C PRO A 215 15.46 -2.27 6.31
N GLU A 216 16.77 -2.53 6.25
CA GLU A 216 17.80 -1.71 6.90
C GLU A 216 17.87 -0.30 6.29
N MET A 217 17.73 -0.20 4.96
CA MET A 217 17.65 1.10 4.28
C MET A 217 16.48 1.93 4.77
N LEU A 218 15.30 1.32 4.90
CA LEU A 218 14.09 2.02 5.28
C LEU A 218 14.05 2.34 6.77
N GLU A 219 14.62 1.49 7.62
CA GLU A 219 14.85 1.81 9.03
C GLU A 219 15.80 3.01 9.19
N ALA A 220 16.90 3.03 8.44
CA ALA A 220 17.82 4.17 8.40
C ALA A 220 17.12 5.45 7.90
N TRP A 221 16.27 5.32 6.87
CA TRP A 221 15.47 6.43 6.38
C TRP A 221 14.47 6.92 7.43
N MET A 222 13.80 6.02 8.15
CA MET A 222 12.83 6.39 9.19
C MET A 222 13.50 7.11 10.37
N ALA A 223 14.73 6.72 10.74
CA ALA A 223 15.53 7.45 11.72
C ALA A 223 15.88 8.86 11.19
N PHE A 224 16.41 8.96 9.97
CA PHE A 224 16.70 10.24 9.32
C PHE A 224 15.46 11.15 9.20
N ALA A 225 14.30 10.58 8.88
CA ALA A 225 13.04 11.30 8.77
C ALA A 225 12.61 11.92 10.11
N ARG A 226 12.83 11.21 11.23
CA ARG A 226 12.52 11.73 12.57
C ARG A 226 13.56 12.74 13.05
N ASP A 227 14.83 12.39 12.92
CA ASP A 227 15.90 13.08 13.63
C ASP A 227 16.49 14.25 12.84
N VAL A 228 16.40 14.20 11.50
CA VAL A 228 17.00 15.21 10.61
C VAL A 228 15.95 16.02 9.87
N LEU A 229 14.96 15.36 9.27
CA LEU A 229 13.87 16.07 8.57
C LEU A 229 12.77 16.57 9.51
N ASP A 230 12.78 16.13 10.77
CA ASP A 230 11.75 16.42 11.79
C ASP A 230 10.30 16.20 11.27
N LEU A 231 10.09 15.12 10.52
CA LEU A 231 8.78 14.79 9.97
C LEU A 231 7.80 14.41 11.09
N ALA A 232 6.57 14.86 10.96
CA ALA A 232 5.44 14.36 11.73
C ALA A 232 4.97 13.00 11.20
N ASP A 233 4.36 12.23 12.10
CA ASP A 233 3.67 10.97 11.79
C ASP A 233 4.52 9.96 10.99
N VAL A 234 5.80 9.80 11.35
CA VAL A 234 6.69 8.87 10.62
C VAL A 234 6.20 7.43 10.78
N TYR A 235 5.97 6.76 9.65
CA TYR A 235 5.41 5.42 9.56
C TYR A 235 6.08 4.61 8.44
N GLY A 236 5.89 3.30 8.43
CA GLY A 236 6.42 2.45 7.36
C GLY A 236 6.27 0.96 7.65
N SER A 237 6.51 0.17 6.62
CA SER A 237 6.75 -1.27 6.73
C SER A 237 8.03 -1.59 5.95
N PRO A 238 9.19 -1.59 6.63
CA PRO A 238 10.48 -1.84 5.99
C PRO A 238 10.52 -3.16 5.21
N LEU A 239 9.90 -4.23 5.74
CA LEU A 239 9.78 -5.52 5.06
C LEU A 239 8.98 -5.45 3.75
N ARG A 240 7.98 -4.55 3.67
CA ARG A 240 7.17 -4.33 2.47
C ARG A 240 7.76 -3.27 1.54
N GLY A 241 8.88 -2.66 1.90
CA GLY A 241 9.61 -1.74 1.04
C GLY A 241 9.05 -0.32 1.00
N TYR A 242 8.41 0.18 2.06
CA TYR A 242 8.04 1.61 2.12
C TYR A 242 8.15 2.25 3.50
N ALA A 243 8.37 3.56 3.51
CA ALA A 243 8.26 4.42 4.67
C ALA A 243 7.79 5.82 4.25
N GLY A 244 7.24 6.59 5.20
CA GLY A 244 6.72 7.92 4.96
C GLY A 244 6.59 8.75 6.22
N GLY A 245 6.42 10.05 6.04
CA GLY A 245 6.08 11.02 7.06
C GLY A 245 5.58 12.29 6.39
N TYR A 246 5.23 13.28 7.19
CA TYR A 246 4.67 14.54 6.70
C TYR A 246 5.48 15.71 7.21
N LEU A 247 5.67 16.74 6.38
CA LEU A 247 6.21 18.01 6.85
C LEU A 247 5.27 18.57 7.95
N ARG A 248 5.87 19.13 9.00
CA ARG A 248 5.14 19.87 10.03
C ARG A 248 4.55 21.15 9.42
N GLU A 249 3.39 21.57 9.89
CA GLU A 249 2.78 22.83 9.45
C GLU A 249 3.77 24.00 9.67
N GLY A 250 4.02 24.79 8.62
CA GLY A 250 4.98 25.90 8.64
C GLY A 250 6.41 25.55 8.20
N ALA A 251 6.76 24.27 8.02
CA ALA A 251 8.04 23.88 7.44
C ALA A 251 7.95 23.92 5.90
N THR A 252 8.56 24.92 5.26
CA THR A 252 8.82 24.88 3.82
C THR A 252 9.90 23.83 3.54
N ALA A 253 9.68 22.96 2.53
CA ALA A 253 10.75 22.14 1.98
C ALA A 253 11.86 23.08 1.49
N GLY A 254 12.99 23.07 2.21
CA GLY A 254 14.19 23.86 1.91
C GLY A 254 15.26 23.01 1.28
#